data_AF-A0A1N7LUP8-F1
#
_entry.id   AF-A0A1N7LUP8-F1
#
_cell.length_a   1.000
_cell.length_b   1.000
_cell.length_c   1.000
_cell.angle_alpha   90.00
_cell.angle_beta   90.00
_cell.angle_gamma   90.00
#
_symmetry.space_group_name_H-M   'P 1'
#
loop_
_entity.id
_entity.type
_entity.pdbx_description
1 polymer ?
#
loop_
_entity_poly.entity_id
_entity_poly.type
_entity_poly.pdbx_seq_one_letter_code
_entity_poly.pdbx_strand_id
1 'polypeptide(L)'
;MKRTVRKLGQQDFRDRLKRVDGHFARHGYSKSVIRNRNERPMLWTFIAFVWIFFVISVAENRDYLEASLAQGSLSTELHDYVLYALTGLVVVSGVALGFHLVRFLFKGRDFRGASGSVLAGACGAILLTQAPAAALQDGVSVLTGTSQLLASVVSNGAQDITGIDVSDVRFASKAMK
;
A
#
# COMPACT_ATOMS: atom_id res chain seq x y z
N MET A 1 -21.96 -9.95 -67.79
CA MET A 1 -21.82 -9.00 -66.66
C MET A 1 -20.37 -8.50 -66.60
N LYS A 2 -20.11 -7.22 -66.92
CA LYS A 2 -18.79 -6.62 -66.73
C LYS A 2 -18.67 -6.14 -65.27
N ARG A 3 -17.75 -6.72 -64.48
CA ARG A 3 -17.40 -6.21 -63.15
C ARG A 3 -16.43 -5.03 -63.31
N THR A 4 -16.89 -3.81 -63.04
CA THR A 4 -16.03 -2.63 -62.95
C THR A 4 -15.29 -2.67 -61.61
N VAL A 5 -13.99 -3.02 -61.65
CA VAL A 5 -13.11 -2.90 -60.48
C VAL A 5 -12.80 -1.43 -60.28
N ARG A 6 -13.52 -0.76 -59.38
CA ARG A 6 -13.23 0.62 -59.00
C ARG A 6 -11.88 0.65 -58.27
N LYS A 7 -10.88 1.31 -58.86
CA LYS A 7 -9.61 1.56 -58.16
C LYS A 7 -9.90 2.42 -56.93
N LEU A 8 -9.72 1.83 -55.75
CA LEU A 8 -9.81 2.55 -54.47
C LEU A 8 -8.58 3.45 -54.37
N GLY A 9 -8.83 4.75 -54.26
CA GLY A 9 -7.77 5.76 -54.12
C GLY A 9 -7.22 5.82 -52.69
N GLN A 10 -6.11 6.55 -52.54
CA GLN A 10 -5.49 6.78 -51.22
C GLN A 10 -6.43 7.55 -50.27
N GLN A 11 -7.32 8.39 -50.81
CA GLN A 11 -8.34 9.10 -50.04
C GLN A 11 -9.41 8.12 -49.50
N ASP A 12 -9.95 7.24 -50.35
CA ASP A 12 -10.88 6.18 -49.95
C ASP A 12 -10.28 5.29 -48.85
N PHE A 13 -8.98 4.99 -48.92
CA PHE A 13 -8.28 4.25 -47.87
C PHE A 13 -8.20 5.06 -46.56
N ARG A 14 -7.80 6.34 -46.61
CA ARG A 14 -7.73 7.20 -45.42
C ARG A 14 -9.10 7.37 -44.74
N ASP A 15 -10.17 7.50 -45.51
CA ASP A 15 -11.53 7.66 -44.98
C ASP A 15 -12.09 6.36 -44.38
N ARG A 16 -11.67 5.21 -44.91
CA ARG A 16 -11.95 3.90 -44.27
C ARG A 16 -11.12 3.72 -43.01
N LEU A 17 -9.83 4.08 -43.05
CA LEU A 17 -8.92 3.98 -41.92
C LEU A 17 -9.39 4.84 -40.75
N LYS A 18 -9.85 6.08 -41.01
CA LYS A 18 -10.45 6.95 -39.98
C LYS A 18 -11.70 6.36 -39.33
N ARG A 19 -12.50 5.59 -40.08
CA ARG A 19 -13.72 4.94 -39.58
C ARG A 19 -13.43 3.70 -38.74
N VAL A 20 -12.43 2.92 -39.14
CA VAL A 20 -12.05 1.68 -38.43
C VAL A 20 -11.18 1.99 -37.21
N ASP A 21 -10.21 2.89 -37.36
CA ASP A 21 -9.27 3.27 -36.31
C ASP A 21 -8.87 4.75 -36.45
N GLY A 22 -9.70 5.63 -35.87
CA GLY A 22 -9.45 7.07 -35.85
C GLY A 22 -8.17 7.45 -35.09
N HIS A 23 -7.71 6.60 -34.16
CA HIS A 23 -6.45 6.83 -33.45
C HIS A 23 -5.25 6.58 -34.36
N PHE A 24 -5.22 5.45 -35.05
CA PHE A 24 -4.18 5.12 -36.04
C PHE A 24 -4.19 6.09 -37.23
N ALA A 25 -5.36 6.50 -37.71
CA ALA A 25 -5.47 7.48 -38.79
C ALA A 25 -4.87 8.86 -38.42
N ARG A 26 -4.84 9.20 -37.13
CA ARG A 26 -4.32 10.48 -36.63
C ARG A 26 -2.86 10.41 -36.15
N HIS A 27 -2.43 9.31 -35.55
CA HIS A 27 -1.10 9.17 -34.93
C HIS A 27 -0.21 8.12 -35.62
N GLY A 28 -0.69 7.45 -36.66
CA GLY A 28 -0.01 6.34 -37.30
C GLY A 28 0.15 5.13 -36.38
N TYR A 29 1.14 4.29 -36.67
CA TYR A 29 1.56 3.20 -35.78
C TYR A 29 2.25 3.79 -34.55
N SER A 30 1.46 4.29 -33.61
CA SER A 30 1.95 4.63 -32.28
C SER A 30 2.12 3.32 -31.51
N LYS A 31 3.34 3.03 -31.04
CA LYS A 31 3.55 1.97 -30.05
C LYS A 31 2.56 2.18 -28.89
N SER A 32 1.97 1.11 -28.38
CA SER A 32 1.11 1.21 -27.21
C SER A 32 1.94 1.84 -26.08
N VAL A 33 1.52 3.02 -25.61
CA VAL A 33 2.14 3.63 -24.44
C VAL A 33 1.75 2.76 -23.25
N ILE A 34 2.69 1.97 -22.74
CA ILE A 34 2.49 1.17 -21.53
C ILE A 34 2.27 2.15 -20.39
N ARG A 35 1.01 2.32 -19.98
CA ARG A 35 0.63 3.13 -18.84
C ARG A 35 0.94 2.34 -17.57
N ASN A 36 1.64 2.95 -16.63
CA ASN A 36 1.92 2.34 -15.34
C ASN A 36 0.82 2.78 -14.37
N ARG A 37 -0.37 2.20 -14.56
CA ARG A 37 -1.53 2.47 -13.72
C ARG A 37 -1.48 1.54 -12.50
N ASN A 38 -1.68 2.11 -11.31
CA ASN A 38 -1.82 1.31 -10.10
C ASN A 38 -3.21 0.66 -10.05
N GLU A 39 -3.26 -0.67 -10.08
CA GLU A 39 -4.50 -1.45 -10.01
C GLU A 39 -5.02 -1.60 -8.58
N ARG A 40 -4.14 -1.51 -7.58
CA ARG A 40 -4.48 -1.79 -6.17
C ARG A 40 -4.01 -0.68 -5.24
N PRO A 41 -4.54 0.55 -5.40
CA PRO A 41 -4.08 1.71 -4.64
C PRO A 41 -4.18 1.52 -3.12
N MET A 42 -5.28 0.95 -2.63
CA MET A 42 -5.46 0.71 -1.18
C MET A 42 -4.42 -0.24 -0.63
N LEU A 43 -4.12 -1.35 -1.32
CA LEU A 43 -3.13 -2.33 -0.89
C LEU A 43 -1.75 -1.69 -0.73
N TRP A 44 -1.31 -0.90 -1.71
CA TRP A 44 -0.02 -0.22 -1.66
C TRP A 44 0.04 0.85 -0.57
N THR A 45 -1.08 1.53 -0.30
CA THR A 45 -1.19 2.46 0.84
C THR A 45 -0.99 1.72 2.16
N PHE A 46 -1.67 0.59 2.38
CA PHE A 46 -1.53 -0.19 3.61
C PHE A 46 -0.11 -0.76 3.79
N ILE A 47 0.46 -1.35 2.73
CA ILE A 47 1.82 -1.89 2.77
C ILE A 47 2.82 -0.77 3.12
N ALA A 48 2.72 0.39 2.45
CA ALA A 48 3.61 1.51 2.72
C ALA A 48 3.43 2.07 4.13
N PHE A 49 2.19 2.16 4.61
CA PHE A 49 1.90 2.57 5.98
C PHE A 49 2.60 1.65 7.00
N VAL A 50 2.37 0.33 6.91
CA VAL A 50 2.96 -0.64 7.85
C VAL A 50 4.48 -0.60 7.79
N TRP A 51 5.05 -0.56 6.59
CA TRP A 51 6.50 -0.54 6.40
C TRP A 51 7.15 0.73 6.97
N ILE A 52 6.61 1.90 6.65
CA ILE A 52 7.17 3.18 7.11
C ILE A 52 6.96 3.34 8.61
N PHE A 53 5.83 2.90 9.16
CA PHE A 53 5.60 2.88 10.60
C PHE A 53 6.65 2.02 11.33
N PHE A 54 6.94 0.84 10.78
CA PHE A 54 8.00 -0.03 11.30
C PHE A 54 9.38 0.64 11.24
N VAL A 55 9.73 1.25 10.09
CA VAL A 55 11.02 1.96 9.93
C VAL A 55 11.16 3.12 10.92
N ILE A 56 10.10 3.92 11.12
CA ILE A 56 10.11 5.00 12.11
C ILE A 56 10.26 4.42 13.52
N SER A 57 9.55 3.34 13.84
CA SER A 57 9.65 2.67 15.14
C SER A 57 11.08 2.19 15.41
N VAL A 58 11.78 1.63 14.41
CA VAL A 58 13.20 1.24 14.54
C VAL A 58 14.09 2.47 14.79
N ALA A 59 13.85 3.57 14.06
CA ALA A 59 14.65 4.79 14.20
C ALA A 59 14.45 5.48 15.57
N GLU A 60 13.22 5.55 16.06
CA GLU A 60 12.87 6.23 17.32
C GLU A 60 13.24 5.39 18.55
N ASN A 61 13.32 4.06 18.43
CA ASN A 61 13.59 3.15 19.55
C ASN A 61 15.02 2.60 19.54
N ARG A 62 15.99 3.35 19.01
CA ARG A 62 17.40 2.92 18.92
C ARG A 62 17.98 2.51 20.27
N ASP A 63 17.78 3.34 21.30
CA ASP A 63 18.33 3.08 22.65
C ASP A 63 17.74 1.81 23.27
N TYR A 64 16.46 1.56 23.04
CA TYR A 64 15.79 0.32 23.46
C TYR A 64 16.36 -0.90 22.75
N LEU A 65 16.63 -0.80 21.44
CA LEU A 65 17.23 -1.87 20.66
C LEU A 65 18.67 -2.18 21.12
N GLU A 66 19.47 -1.15 21.40
CA GLU A 66 20.81 -1.30 21.97
C GLU A 66 20.77 -2.00 23.34
N ALA A 67 19.87 -1.57 24.22
CA ALA A 67 19.68 -2.20 25.53
C ALA A 67 19.19 -3.66 25.41
N SER A 68 18.30 -3.94 24.47
CA SER A 68 17.80 -5.30 24.22
C SER A 68 18.90 -6.22 23.68
N LEU A 69 19.77 -5.72 22.80
CA LEU A 69 20.94 -6.47 22.30
C LEU A 69 21.94 -6.74 23.43
N ALA A 70 22.20 -5.75 24.29
CA ALA A 70 23.11 -5.89 25.43
C ALA A 70 22.65 -6.94 26.46
N GLN A 71 21.34 -7.19 26.57
CA GLN A 71 20.77 -8.23 27.42
C GLN A 71 20.76 -9.62 26.75
N GLY A 72 21.00 -9.68 25.44
CA GLY A 72 21.02 -10.92 24.68
C GLY A 72 22.28 -11.74 24.90
N SER A 73 22.25 -12.99 24.43
CA SER A 73 23.42 -13.89 24.43
C SER A 73 24.34 -13.70 23.21
N LEU A 74 24.13 -12.64 22.42
CA LEU A 74 24.88 -12.36 21.21
C LEU A 74 26.27 -11.79 21.57
N SER A 75 27.26 -12.05 20.71
CA SER A 75 28.59 -11.46 20.88
C SER A 75 28.54 -9.96 20.56
N THR A 76 29.38 -9.19 21.23
CA THR A 76 29.45 -7.73 21.08
C THR A 76 29.74 -7.29 19.64
N GLU A 77 30.57 -8.03 18.90
CA GLU A 77 30.83 -7.76 17.47
C GLU A 77 29.56 -7.86 16.61
N LEU A 78 28.66 -8.80 16.94
CA LEU A 78 27.41 -8.97 16.20
C LEU A 78 26.37 -7.90 16.54
N HIS A 79 26.46 -7.24 17.68
CA HIS A 79 25.58 -6.13 18.04
C HIS A 79 25.74 -4.97 17.06
N ASP A 80 26.98 -4.60 16.75
CA ASP A 80 27.28 -3.51 15.83
C ASP A 80 26.76 -3.81 14.42
N TYR A 81 26.94 -5.05 13.93
CA TYR A 81 26.39 -5.45 12.63
C TYR A 81 24.87 -5.33 12.56
N VAL A 82 24.15 -5.73 13.62
CA VAL A 82 22.69 -5.59 13.68
C VAL A 82 22.29 -4.12 13.65
N LEU A 83 22.93 -3.26 14.45
CA LEU A 83 22.64 -1.84 14.48
C LEU A 83 22.96 -1.14 13.15
N TYR A 84 24.06 -1.51 12.48
CA TYR A 84 24.38 -1.01 11.15
C TYR A 84 23.37 -1.47 10.10
N ALA A 85 22.91 -2.73 10.17
CA ALA A 85 21.88 -3.23 9.27
C ALA A 85 20.55 -2.48 9.45
N LEU A 86 20.15 -2.24 10.70
CA LEU A 86 18.94 -1.46 11.02
C LEU A 86 19.07 0.00 10.58
N THR A 87 20.24 0.61 10.75
CA THR A 87 20.52 1.95 10.25
C THR A 87 20.46 1.99 8.72
N GLY A 88 21.05 0.99 8.04
CA GLY A 88 20.98 0.84 6.60
C GLY A 88 19.54 0.69 6.10
N LEU A 89 18.71 -0.09 6.79
CA LEU A 89 17.29 -0.23 6.49
C LEU A 89 16.55 1.11 6.51
N VAL A 90 16.81 1.95 7.53
CA VAL A 90 16.21 3.29 7.65
C VAL A 90 16.65 4.17 6.48
N VAL A 91 17.95 4.23 6.20
CA VAL A 91 18.51 5.06 5.12
C VAL A 91 17.96 4.64 3.75
N VAL A 92 17.99 3.35 3.44
CA VAL A 92 17.49 2.82 2.15
C VAL A 92 15.99 3.09 2.00
N SER A 93 15.21 2.92 3.06
CA SER A 93 13.78 3.23 3.04
C SER A 93 13.52 4.71 2.80
N GLY A 94 14.30 5.61 3.42
CA GLY A 94 14.23 7.04 3.19
C GLY A 94 14.55 7.43 1.74
N VAL A 95 15.61 6.86 1.17
CA VAL A 95 15.99 7.07 -0.23
C VAL A 95 14.89 6.58 -1.18
N ALA A 96 14.34 5.38 -0.95
CA ALA A 96 13.25 4.83 -1.74
C ALA A 96 12.00 5.72 -1.68
N LEU A 97 11.65 6.24 -0.50
CA LEU A 97 10.55 7.17 -0.33
C LEU A 97 10.81 8.49 -1.09
N GLY A 98 12.05 8.99 -1.06
CA GLY A 98 12.49 10.13 -1.86
C GLY A 98 12.30 9.91 -3.37
N PHE A 99 12.64 8.73 -3.89
CA PHE A 99 12.36 8.38 -5.28
C PHE A 99 10.86 8.38 -5.60
N HIS A 100 10.02 7.87 -4.69
CA HIS A 100 8.57 7.93 -4.86
C HIS A 100 8.05 9.37 -4.86
N LEU A 101 8.59 10.24 -4.01
CA LEU A 101 8.24 11.66 -3.97
C LEU A 101 8.61 12.35 -5.28
N VAL A 102 9.86 12.20 -5.74
CA VAL A 102 10.33 12.75 -7.02
C VAL A 102 9.47 12.23 -8.17
N ARG A 103 9.20 10.92 -8.20
CA ARG A 103 8.34 10.33 -9.24
C ARG A 103 6.92 10.90 -9.20
N PHE A 104 6.36 11.10 -8.02
CA PHE A 104 5.02 11.66 -7.86
C PHE A 104 4.94 13.13 -8.32
N LEU A 105 5.96 13.94 -8.00
CA LEU A 105 5.99 15.36 -8.36
C LEU A 105 6.27 15.58 -9.85
N PHE A 106 7.26 14.86 -10.42
CA PHE A 106 7.79 15.16 -11.75
C PHE A 106 7.24 14.29 -12.89
N LYS A 107 6.56 13.17 -12.61
CA LYS A 107 5.93 12.35 -13.68
C LYS A 107 4.46 12.69 -13.87
N GLY A 108 3.98 12.59 -15.11
CA GLY A 108 2.56 12.68 -15.45
C GLY A 108 1.76 11.56 -14.78
N ARG A 109 0.47 11.80 -14.50
CA ARG A 109 -0.39 10.92 -13.69
C ARG A 109 -0.34 9.45 -14.12
N ASP A 110 -0.33 9.19 -15.43
CA ASP A 110 -0.34 7.84 -16.01
C ASP A 110 1.00 7.09 -15.88
N PHE A 111 2.05 7.76 -15.38
CA PHE A 111 3.39 7.22 -15.18
C PHE A 111 3.83 7.20 -13.71
N ARG A 112 3.00 7.70 -12.78
CA ARG A 112 3.33 7.74 -11.34
C ARG A 112 3.30 6.35 -10.70
N GLY A 113 2.60 5.37 -11.28
CA GLY A 113 2.49 4.03 -10.71
C GLY A 113 1.86 4.06 -9.32
N ALA A 114 2.40 3.24 -8.41
CA ALA A 114 1.97 3.18 -7.02
C ALA A 114 2.45 4.35 -6.13
N SER A 115 3.26 5.28 -6.65
CA SER A 115 3.93 6.30 -5.82
C SER A 115 2.96 7.15 -5.00
N GLY A 116 1.81 7.53 -5.55
CA GLY A 116 0.80 8.29 -4.79
C GLY A 116 0.24 7.51 -3.60
N SER A 117 -0.04 6.22 -3.79
CA SER A 117 -0.51 5.32 -2.72
C SER A 117 0.56 5.10 -1.66
N VAL A 118 1.81 4.88 -2.08
CA VAL A 118 2.94 4.71 -1.18
C VAL A 118 3.14 5.96 -0.31
N LEU A 119 3.14 7.14 -0.93
CA LEU A 119 3.26 8.41 -0.19
C LEU A 119 2.09 8.65 0.75
N ALA A 120 0.86 8.31 0.35
CA ALA A 120 -0.30 8.41 1.23
C ALA A 120 -0.16 7.52 2.47
N GLY A 121 0.30 6.28 2.29
CA GLY A 121 0.58 5.36 3.39
C GLY A 121 1.68 5.88 4.31
N ALA A 122 2.79 6.37 3.73
CA ALA A 122 3.89 6.98 4.47
C ALA A 122 3.45 8.20 5.29
N CYS A 123 2.64 9.09 4.72
CA CYS A 123 2.06 10.22 5.45
C CYS A 123 1.20 9.75 6.62
N GLY A 124 0.36 8.72 6.40
CA GLY A 124 -0.45 8.13 7.48
C GLY A 124 0.42 7.61 8.62
N ALA A 125 1.54 6.94 8.32
CA ALA A 125 2.46 6.42 9.32
C ALA A 125 3.11 7.55 10.13
N ILE A 126 3.61 8.59 9.45
CA ILE A 126 4.23 9.77 10.09
C ILE A 126 3.23 10.50 10.99
N LEU A 127 1.99 10.66 10.53
CA LEU A 127 0.95 11.30 11.34
C LEU A 127 0.61 10.47 12.58
N LEU A 128 0.61 9.14 12.47
CA LEU A 128 0.32 8.27 13.59
C LEU A 128 1.43 8.30 14.65
N THR A 129 2.70 8.33 14.25
CA THR A 129 3.83 8.38 15.20
C THR A 129 3.89 9.73 15.93
N GLN A 130 3.38 10.79 15.32
CA GLN A 130 3.27 12.12 15.92
C GLN A 130 1.97 12.34 16.70
N ALA A 131 1.04 11.37 16.69
CA ALA A 131 -0.25 11.53 17.32
C ALA A 131 -0.12 11.55 18.86
N PRO A 132 -0.77 12.51 19.54
CA PRO A 132 -0.76 12.53 21.00
C PRO A 132 -1.45 11.29 21.56
N ALA A 133 -0.93 10.75 22.67
CA ALA A 133 -1.41 9.50 23.27
C ALA A 133 -2.93 9.48 23.53
N ALA A 134 -3.53 10.63 23.86
CA ALA A 134 -4.97 10.78 24.04
C ALA A 134 -5.77 10.43 22.76
N ALA A 135 -5.31 10.87 21.59
CA ALA A 135 -5.99 10.58 20.31
C ALA A 135 -5.91 9.09 19.95
N LEU A 136 -4.84 8.40 20.36
CA LEU A 136 -4.69 6.96 20.16
C LEU A 136 -5.61 6.16 21.09
N GLN A 137 -5.73 6.57 22.36
CA GLN A 137 -6.62 5.91 23.34
C GLN A 137 -8.09 6.05 22.95
N ASP A 138 -8.50 7.24 22.51
CA ASP A 138 -9.86 7.48 22.01
C ASP A 138 -10.16 6.61 20.79
N GLY A 139 -9.24 6.52 19.83
CA GLY A 139 -9.37 5.65 18.66
C GLY A 139 -9.47 4.15 19.02
N VAL A 140 -8.67 3.69 19.97
CA VAL A 140 -8.73 2.30 20.48
C VAL A 140 -10.06 2.03 21.18
N SER A 141 -10.60 3.00 21.92
CA SER A 141 -11.92 2.87 22.58
C SER A 141 -13.07 2.71 21.57
N VAL A 142 -13.01 3.44 20.44
CA VAL A 142 -13.99 3.34 19.36
C VAL A 142 -13.87 2.01 18.61
N LEU A 143 -12.64 1.55 18.35
CA LEU A 143 -12.38 0.25 17.71
C LEU A 143 -12.80 -0.92 18.60
N THR A 144 -12.52 -0.87 19.90
CA THR A 144 -12.93 -1.92 20.84
C THR A 144 -14.45 -1.96 21.02
N GLY A 145 -15.12 -0.81 21.12
CA GLY A 145 -16.59 -0.74 21.13
C GLY A 145 -17.21 -1.30 19.84
N THR A 146 -16.64 -0.98 18.68
CA THR A 146 -17.12 -1.50 17.38
C THR A 146 -16.82 -2.99 17.21
N SER A 147 -15.69 -3.47 17.74
CA SER A 147 -15.31 -4.89 17.71
C SER A 147 -16.19 -5.74 18.61
N GLN A 148 -16.60 -5.21 19.77
CA GLN A 148 -17.59 -5.86 20.64
C GLN A 148 -18.97 -5.93 19.96
N LEU A 149 -19.37 -4.88 19.24
CA LEU A 149 -20.61 -4.89 18.46
C LEU A 149 -20.53 -5.92 17.32
N LEU A 150 -19.45 -5.94 16.54
CA LEU A 150 -19.24 -6.95 15.48
C LEU A 150 -19.18 -8.38 16.04
N ALA A 151 -18.50 -8.60 17.16
CA ALA A 151 -18.47 -9.89 17.83
C ALA A 151 -19.87 -10.32 18.30
N SER A 152 -20.68 -9.39 18.83
CA SER A 152 -22.06 -9.67 19.25
C SER A 152 -23.01 -9.93 18.07
N VAL A 153 -22.81 -9.26 16.95
CA VAL A 153 -23.59 -9.48 15.72
C VAL A 153 -23.23 -10.82 15.09
N VAL A 154 -21.94 -11.18 15.08
CA VAL A 154 -21.48 -12.48 14.58
C VAL A 154 -21.91 -13.62 15.50
N SER A 155 -21.88 -13.45 16.82
CA SER A 155 -22.37 -14.46 17.76
C SER A 155 -23.88 -14.68 17.64
N ASN A 156 -24.64 -13.59 17.48
CA ASN A 156 -26.09 -13.68 17.32
C ASN A 156 -26.48 -14.26 15.95
N GLY A 157 -25.75 -13.93 14.88
CA GLY A 157 -25.97 -14.51 13.54
C GLY A 157 -25.54 -15.99 13.41
N ALA A 158 -24.58 -16.45 14.23
CA ALA A 158 -24.13 -17.84 14.24
C ALA A 158 -25.13 -18.78 14.98
N GLN A 159 -25.86 -18.26 15.97
CA GLN A 159 -26.89 -19.01 16.68
C GLN A 159 -28.08 -19.39 15.78
N ASP A 160 -28.42 -18.55 14.79
CA ASP A 160 -29.57 -18.79 13.89
C ASP A 160 -29.30 -19.81 12.77
N ILE A 161 -28.03 -20.14 12.47
CA ILE A 161 -27.70 -20.92 11.26
C ILE A 161 -27.19 -22.34 11.59
N THR A 162 -26.64 -22.60 12.78
CA THR A 162 -25.92 -23.88 12.99
C THR A 162 -26.24 -24.67 14.25
N GLY A 163 -27.05 -24.15 15.19
CA GLY A 163 -27.33 -24.89 16.44
C GLY A 163 -26.08 -25.25 17.26
N ILE A 164 -24.93 -24.63 16.95
CA ILE A 164 -23.69 -24.77 17.69
C ILE A 164 -23.70 -23.69 18.77
N ASP A 165 -23.73 -24.11 20.03
CA ASP A 165 -23.69 -23.22 21.17
C ASP A 165 -22.27 -22.66 21.34
N VAL A 166 -22.03 -21.46 20.76
CA VAL A 166 -20.76 -20.74 20.82
C VAL A 166 -20.56 -20.03 22.17
N SER A 167 -21.50 -20.19 23.13
CA SER A 167 -21.41 -19.57 24.46
C SER A 167 -20.21 -20.08 25.30
N ASP A 168 -19.54 -21.15 24.88
CA ASP A 168 -18.41 -21.75 25.60
C ASP A 168 -17.02 -21.32 25.07
N VAL A 169 -16.95 -20.45 24.05
CA VAL A 169 -15.67 -19.95 23.54
C VAL A 169 -15.21 -18.72 24.34
N ARG A 170 -14.60 -18.97 25.50
CA ARG A 170 -13.95 -17.94 26.32
C ARG A 170 -12.55 -17.61 25.78
N PHE A 171 -12.42 -16.47 25.11
CA PHE A 171 -11.11 -15.87 24.83
C PHE A 171 -10.56 -15.23 26.12
N ALA A 172 -9.68 -15.94 26.82
CA ALA A 172 -8.98 -15.39 27.98
C ALA A 172 -7.95 -14.34 27.54
N SER A 173 -8.35 -13.08 27.52
CA SER A 173 -7.43 -11.93 27.48
C SER A 173 -6.77 -11.80 28.86
N LYS A 174 -5.51 -12.22 28.97
CA LYS A 174 -4.69 -12.01 30.17
C LYS A 174 -4.26 -10.53 30.23
N ALA A 175 -5.00 -9.71 30.97
CA ALA A 175 -4.54 -8.39 31.36
C ALA A 175 -3.41 -8.56 32.41
N MET A 176 -2.21 -8.07 32.11
CA MET A 176 -1.11 -8.03 33.06
C MET A 176 -1.29 -6.81 33.98
N LYS A 177 -1.13 -7.02 35.29
CA LYS A 177 -1.10 -6.00 36.35
C LYS A 177 0.20 -5.20 36.28
#